data_AF-A0A350UMY5-F1
#
_entry.id   AF-A0A350UMY5-F1
#
_cell.length_a   1.000
_cell.length_b   1.000
_cell.length_c   1.000
_cell.angle_alpha   90.00
_cell.angle_beta   90.00
_cell.angle_gamma   90.00
#
_symmetry.space_group_name_H-M   'P 1'
#
loop_
_entity.id
_entity.type
_entity.pdbx_description
1 polymer ?
#
loop_
_entity_poly.entity_id
_entity_poly.type
_entity_poly.pdbx_seq_one_letter_code
_entity_poly.pdbx_strand_id
1 'polypeptide(L)'
;MISATLVFLLAMQSQGLPPDWELKPKAEKVAEDVARLRPLLERLQPAAWVAAGAPQAYERQWRDCLDGIAHVQDAAGRLAVQPSRLTLTVETLVRLEALLEHAGSLAQAVRRYQNPAVAEVLESESAAAGASRAWLREHAQELATLREQQLIAAETEAQRCRVELHRPGARKP
;
A
#
# COMPACT_ATOMS: atom_id res chain seq x y z
N MET A 1 -35.87 -2.75 -32.62
CA MET A 1 -34.80 -3.77 -32.56
C MET A 1 -33.50 -3.05 -32.28
N ILE A 2 -33.24 -2.79 -31.00
CA ILE A 2 -32.08 -1.99 -30.56
C ILE A 2 -30.95 -2.98 -30.28
N SER A 3 -29.90 -2.85 -31.09
CA SER A 3 -28.56 -3.41 -31.00
C SER A 3 -28.20 -4.14 -29.70
N ALA A 4 -28.27 -5.47 -29.73
CA ALA A 4 -27.52 -6.32 -28.80
C ALA A 4 -26.00 -6.30 -29.08
N THR A 5 -25.59 -5.80 -30.25
CA THR A 5 -24.19 -5.75 -30.69
C THR A 5 -23.39 -4.60 -30.07
N LEU A 6 -24.04 -3.56 -29.51
CA LEU A 6 -23.33 -2.41 -28.95
C LEU A 6 -22.88 -2.62 -27.49
N VAL A 7 -23.44 -3.61 -26.78
CA VAL A 7 -23.13 -3.84 -25.36
C VAL A 7 -21.82 -4.62 -25.18
N PHE A 8 -21.40 -5.41 -26.17
CA PHE A 8 -20.19 -6.25 -26.06
C PHE A 8 -18.87 -5.49 -26.22
N LEU A 9 -18.88 -4.30 -26.84
CA LEU A 9 -17.68 -3.48 -27.04
C LEU A 9 -17.33 -2.58 -25.84
N LEU A 10 -18.26 -2.36 -24.91
CA LEU A 10 -18.04 -1.55 -23.70
C LEU A 10 -17.48 -2.35 -22.52
N ALA A 11 -17.45 -3.69 -22.60
CA ALA A 11 -16.98 -4.56 -21.52
C ALA A 11 -15.47 -4.90 -21.58
N MET A 12 -14.74 -4.46 -22.62
CA MET A 12 -13.30 -4.71 -22.79
C MET A 12 -12.42 -3.48 -22.61
N GLN A 13 -12.85 -2.50 -21.81
CA GLN A 13 -11.92 -1.53 -21.24
C GLN A 13 -11.56 -1.94 -19.82
N SER A 14 -10.89 -3.07 -19.66
CA SER A 14 -9.91 -3.14 -18.57
C SER A 14 -8.89 -2.06 -18.92
N GLN A 15 -9.00 -0.87 -18.33
CA GLN A 15 -7.90 0.07 -18.35
C GLN A 15 -6.71 -0.72 -17.80
N GLY A 16 -5.76 -1.05 -18.67
CA GLY A 16 -4.57 -1.77 -18.27
C GLY A 16 -3.87 -0.96 -17.18
N LEU A 17 -3.14 -1.65 -16.31
CA LEU A 17 -2.34 -0.98 -15.29
C LEU A 17 -1.50 0.13 -15.94
N PRO A 18 -1.42 1.33 -15.33
CA PRO A 18 -0.54 2.38 -15.84
C PRO A 18 0.89 1.86 -16.00
N PRO A 19 1.65 2.40 -16.96
CA PRO A 19 3.02 1.97 -17.16
C PRO A 19 3.88 2.31 -15.93
N ASP A 20 4.93 1.51 -15.68
CA ASP A 20 5.74 1.62 -14.47
C ASP A 20 6.33 3.02 -14.22
N TRP A 21 6.63 3.79 -15.28
CA TRP A 21 7.13 5.16 -15.15
C TRP A 21 6.10 6.15 -14.58
N GLU A 22 4.80 5.90 -14.74
CA GLU A 22 3.72 6.68 -14.12
C GLU A 22 3.49 6.28 -12.66
N LEU A 23 3.72 5.00 -12.33
CA LEU A 23 3.54 4.48 -10.98
C LEU A 23 4.73 4.76 -10.06
N LYS A 24 5.94 4.79 -10.59
CA LYS A 24 7.17 5.03 -9.83
C LYS A 24 7.10 6.31 -8.97
N PRO A 25 6.71 7.49 -9.51
CA PRO A 25 6.58 8.70 -8.70
C PRO A 25 5.56 8.57 -7.57
N LYS A 26 4.50 7.78 -7.75
CA LYS A 26 3.49 7.53 -6.71
C LYS A 26 4.09 6.68 -5.58
N ALA A 27 4.92 5.70 -5.91
CA ALA A 27 5.65 4.90 -4.92
C ALA A 27 6.69 5.75 -4.16
N GLU A 28 7.44 6.61 -4.85
CA GLU A 28 8.40 7.54 -4.24
C GLU A 28 7.72 8.52 -3.27
N LYS A 29 6.53 9.00 -3.64
CA LYS A 29 5.71 9.89 -2.80
C LYS A 29 5.39 9.29 -1.43
N VAL A 30 5.25 7.97 -1.33
CA VAL A 30 5.02 7.29 -0.04
C VAL A 30 6.19 7.53 0.91
N ALA A 31 7.43 7.40 0.42
CA ALA A 31 8.63 7.62 1.20
C ALA A 31 8.77 9.09 1.64
N GLU A 32 8.43 10.02 0.75
CA GLU A 32 8.40 11.45 1.04
C GLU A 32 7.35 11.82 2.09
N ASP A 33 6.18 11.18 2.05
CA ASP A 33 5.10 11.42 2.99
C ASP A 33 5.47 11.05 4.41
N VAL A 34 6.07 9.87 4.61
CA VAL A 34 6.49 9.45 5.94
C VAL A 34 7.75 10.17 6.43
N ALA A 35 8.57 10.70 5.52
CA ALA A 35 9.77 11.47 5.89
C ALA A 35 9.42 12.72 6.69
N ARG A 36 8.26 13.33 6.45
CA ARG A 36 7.79 14.53 7.20
C ARG A 36 7.51 14.25 8.66
N LEU A 37 7.22 13.01 9.04
CA LEU A 37 6.97 12.61 10.43
C LEU A 37 8.25 12.56 11.27
N ARG A 38 9.41 12.27 10.65
CA ARG A 38 10.69 12.10 11.35
C ARG A 38 11.07 13.30 12.24
N PRO A 39 11.14 14.55 11.73
CA PRO A 39 11.52 15.68 12.57
C PRO A 39 10.52 15.99 13.68
N LEU A 40 9.24 15.60 13.53
CA LEU A 40 8.25 15.74 14.59
C LEU A 40 8.51 14.73 15.71
N LEU A 41 8.74 13.46 15.34
CA LEU A 41 9.03 12.38 16.28
C LEU A 41 10.36 12.61 17.01
N GLU A 42 11.40 13.07 16.33
CA GLU A 42 12.72 13.33 16.95
C GLU A 42 12.70 14.44 18.00
N ARG A 43 11.70 15.34 17.96
CA ARG A 43 11.53 16.41 18.95
C ARG A 43 10.73 15.99 20.19
N LEU A 44 10.14 14.80 20.16
CA LEU A 44 9.41 14.25 21.30
C LEU A 44 10.40 13.91 22.42
N GLN A 45 9.91 13.95 23.66
CA GLN A 45 10.74 13.69 24.85
C GLN A 45 10.13 12.58 25.72
N PRO A 46 10.07 11.32 25.23
CA PRO A 46 9.41 10.24 25.97
C PRO A 46 9.97 9.99 27.38
N ALA A 47 11.28 10.18 27.58
CA ALA A 47 11.89 10.07 28.90
C ALA A 47 11.32 11.08 29.91
N ALA A 48 11.00 12.29 29.47
CA ALA A 48 10.35 13.30 30.32
C ALA A 48 8.90 12.91 30.65
N TRP A 49 8.19 12.25 29.73
CA TRP A 49 6.85 11.74 29.98
C TRP A 49 6.89 10.61 31.03
N VAL A 50 7.85 9.69 30.92
CA VAL A 50 8.06 8.62 31.91
C VAL A 50 8.40 9.19 33.29
N ALA A 51 9.27 10.21 33.35
CA ALA A 51 9.55 10.92 34.60
C ALA A 51 8.29 11.60 35.19
N ALA A 52 7.34 12.00 34.34
CA ALA A 52 6.04 12.54 34.73
C ALA A 52 4.95 11.45 34.99
N GLY A 53 5.34 10.17 35.09
CA GLY A 53 4.45 9.05 35.43
C GLY A 53 3.81 8.35 34.23
N ALA A 54 4.27 8.60 33.00
CA ALA A 54 3.83 7.84 31.84
C ALA A 54 4.43 6.41 31.81
N PRO A 55 3.74 5.42 31.23
CA PRO A 55 4.30 4.08 31.03
C PRO A 55 5.62 4.10 30.23
N GLN A 56 6.59 3.28 30.68
CA GLN A 56 7.88 3.11 29.99
C GLN A 56 7.74 2.61 28.54
N ALA A 57 6.60 2.00 28.20
CA ALA A 57 6.27 1.56 26.85
C ALA A 57 6.35 2.71 25.81
N TYR A 58 6.12 3.96 26.20
CA TYR A 58 6.18 5.09 25.26
C TYR A 58 7.58 5.35 24.69
N GLU A 59 8.66 5.06 25.44
CA GLU A 59 10.01 5.15 24.88
C GLU A 59 10.24 4.12 23.78
N ARG A 60 9.68 2.91 23.96
CA ARG A 60 9.77 1.85 22.95
C ARG A 60 8.94 2.20 21.73
N GLN A 61 7.68 2.58 21.92
CA GLN A 61 6.77 2.99 20.83
C GLN A 61 7.35 4.14 20.01
N TRP A 62 8.02 5.10 20.66
CA TRP A 62 8.71 6.19 19.98
C TRP A 62 9.83 5.70 19.06
N ARG A 63 10.70 4.80 19.55
CA ARG A 63 11.74 4.17 18.73
C ARG A 63 11.15 3.34 17.59
N ASP A 64 10.12 2.54 17.89
CA ASP A 64 9.43 1.71 16.91
C ASP A 64 8.81 2.57 15.78
N CYS A 65 8.32 3.78 16.09
CA CYS A 65 7.87 4.75 15.08
C CYS A 65 9.00 5.28 14.20
N LEU A 66 10.16 5.62 14.78
CA LEU A 66 11.32 6.09 14.01
C LEU A 66 11.86 5.01 13.08
N ASP A 67 11.91 3.76 13.57
CA ASP A 67 12.27 2.59 12.78
C ASP A 67 11.20 2.30 11.72
N GLY A 68 9.92 2.46 12.07
CA GLY A 68 8.77 2.35 11.16
C GLY A 68 8.90 3.27 9.95
N ILE A 69 9.36 4.51 10.12
CA ILE A 69 9.65 5.41 8.99
C ILE A 69 10.69 4.80 8.05
N ALA A 70 11.81 4.33 8.58
CA ALA A 70 12.87 3.73 7.76
C ALA A 70 12.38 2.49 7.00
N HIS A 71 11.59 1.65 7.67
CA HIS A 71 10.96 0.48 7.05
C HIS A 71 10.02 0.82 5.91
N VAL A 72 9.18 1.86 6.05
CA VAL A 72 8.30 2.31 4.97
C VAL A 72 9.12 2.88 3.81
N GLN A 73 10.16 3.66 4.09
CA GLN A 73 11.04 4.22 3.06
C GLN A 73 11.76 3.13 2.25
N ASP A 74 12.30 2.10 2.90
CA ASP A 74 12.90 0.95 2.21
C ASP A 74 11.88 0.22 1.32
N ALA A 75 10.71 -0.10 1.89
CA ALA A 75 9.66 -0.81 1.16
C ALA A 75 9.18 -0.01 -0.07
N ALA A 76 8.93 1.30 0.11
CA ALA A 76 8.56 2.22 -0.95
C ALA A 76 9.65 2.37 -2.02
N GLY A 77 10.93 2.41 -1.62
CA GLY A 77 12.06 2.44 -2.56
C GLY A 77 12.12 1.20 -3.45
N ARG A 78 11.93 0.00 -2.89
CA ARG A 78 11.86 -1.24 -3.68
C ARG A 78 10.61 -1.28 -4.57
N LEU A 79 9.48 -0.77 -4.07
CA LEU A 79 8.26 -0.64 -4.87
C LEU A 79 8.46 0.32 -6.04
N ALA A 80 9.16 1.44 -5.86
CA ALA A 80 9.45 2.39 -6.94
C ALA A 80 10.29 1.77 -8.07
N VAL A 81 11.14 0.77 -7.77
CA VAL A 81 11.88 0.01 -8.78
C VAL A 81 10.97 -0.97 -9.53
N GLN A 82 9.96 -1.54 -8.87
CA GLN A 82 9.07 -2.57 -9.42
C GLN A 82 7.60 -2.31 -9.03
N PRO A 83 6.97 -1.24 -9.55
CA PRO A 83 5.68 -0.77 -9.05
C PRO A 83 4.53 -1.72 -9.35
N SER A 84 4.67 -2.55 -10.38
CA SER A 84 3.70 -3.58 -10.75
C SER A 84 3.74 -4.87 -9.90
N ARG A 85 4.54 -4.90 -8.81
CA ARG A 85 4.64 -6.08 -7.92
C ARG A 85 3.69 -5.99 -6.74
N LEU A 86 2.65 -6.82 -6.79
CA LEU A 86 1.63 -6.93 -5.74
C LEU A 86 2.23 -7.15 -4.34
N THR A 87 3.23 -8.03 -4.21
CA THR A 87 3.84 -8.31 -2.90
C THR A 87 4.54 -7.09 -2.31
N LEU A 88 5.20 -6.26 -3.13
CA LEU A 88 5.84 -5.04 -2.68
C LEU A 88 4.80 -3.96 -2.33
N THR A 89 3.71 -3.87 -3.09
CA THR A 89 2.60 -2.97 -2.79
C THR A 89 1.99 -3.30 -1.43
N VAL A 90 1.68 -4.58 -1.18
CA VAL A 90 1.10 -5.05 0.10
C VAL A 90 2.07 -4.83 1.25
N GLU A 91 3.35 -5.16 1.10
CA GLU A 91 4.33 -4.92 2.16
C GLU A 91 4.43 -3.43 2.51
N THR A 92 4.50 -2.57 1.50
CA THR A 92 4.56 -1.11 1.70
C THR A 92 3.31 -0.59 2.40
N LEU A 93 2.13 -1.08 1.98
CA LEU A 93 0.85 -0.75 2.61
C LEU A 93 0.82 -1.12 4.10
N VAL A 94 1.15 -2.37 4.43
CA VAL A 94 1.10 -2.86 5.81
C VAL A 94 2.09 -2.12 6.70
N ARG A 95 3.31 -1.86 6.21
CA ARG A 95 4.29 -1.06 6.95
C ARG A 95 3.81 0.37 7.20
N LEU A 96 3.20 1.00 6.18
CA LEU A 96 2.64 2.34 6.32
C LEU A 96 1.49 2.36 7.33
N GLU A 97 0.59 1.39 7.28
CA GLU A 97 -0.52 1.28 8.22
C GLU A 97 -0.05 1.10 9.66
N ALA A 98 0.95 0.22 9.88
CA ALA A 98 1.54 0.03 11.20
C ALA A 98 2.20 1.31 11.74
N LEU A 99 2.94 2.04 10.90
CA LEU A 99 3.52 3.33 11.27
C LEU A 99 2.45 4.35 11.67
N LEU A 100 1.38 4.48 10.88
CA LEU A 100 0.32 5.46 11.15
C LEU A 100 -0.45 5.12 12.43
N GLU A 101 -0.68 3.84 12.71
CA GLU A 101 -1.28 3.38 13.96
C GLU A 101 -0.40 3.75 15.17
N HIS A 102 0.90 3.47 15.10
CA HIS A 102 1.84 3.83 16.17
C HIS A 102 1.99 5.34 16.35
N ALA A 103 2.01 6.11 15.26
CA ALA A 103 2.05 7.57 15.31
C ALA A 103 0.79 8.14 15.98
N GLY A 104 -0.39 7.58 15.68
CA GLY A 104 -1.64 7.94 16.35
C GLY A 104 -1.63 7.65 17.85
N SER A 105 -1.08 6.51 18.26
CA SER A 105 -0.90 6.17 19.68
C SER A 105 0.04 7.17 20.39
N LEU A 106 1.16 7.53 19.76
CA LEU A 106 2.08 8.54 20.29
C LEU A 106 1.44 9.92 20.36
N ALA A 107 0.61 10.32 19.39
CA ALA A 107 -0.07 11.62 19.42
C ALA A 107 -0.94 11.78 20.68
N GLN A 108 -1.60 10.70 21.14
CA GLN A 108 -2.34 10.72 22.40
C GLN A 108 -1.44 10.93 23.62
N ALA A 109 -0.24 10.31 23.62
CA ALA A 109 0.76 10.53 24.67
C ALA A 109 1.28 11.98 24.66
N VAL A 110 1.58 12.53 23.48
CA VAL A 110 2.02 13.92 23.30
C VAL A 110 0.98 14.90 23.83
N ARG A 111 -0.31 14.65 23.55
CA ARG A 111 -1.43 15.47 24.03
C ARG A 111 -1.50 15.48 25.56
N ARG A 112 -1.17 14.36 26.21
CA ARG A 112 -1.24 14.19 27.66
C ARG A 112 -0.01 14.71 28.42
N TYR A 113 1.19 14.48 27.89
CA TYR A 113 2.45 14.65 28.63
C TYR A 113 3.36 15.75 28.09
N GLN A 114 3.02 16.38 26.96
CA GLN A 114 3.83 17.45 26.37
C GLN A 114 3.00 18.67 25.97
N ASN A 115 2.55 18.74 24.71
CA ASN A 115 1.83 19.88 24.18
C ASN A 115 0.78 19.39 23.17
N PRO A 116 -0.53 19.63 23.43
CA PRO A 116 -1.60 19.28 22.50
C PRO A 116 -1.41 19.80 21.07
N ALA A 117 -0.82 20.98 20.88
CA ALA A 117 -0.56 21.51 19.54
C ALA A 117 0.46 20.67 18.76
N VAL A 118 1.42 20.03 19.44
CA VAL A 118 2.37 19.11 18.78
C VAL A 118 1.66 17.83 18.35
N ALA A 119 0.70 17.34 19.15
CA ALA A 119 -0.12 16.20 18.78
C ALA A 119 -0.98 16.50 17.54
N GLU A 120 -1.59 17.68 17.46
CA GLU A 120 -2.37 18.12 16.29
C GLU A 120 -1.51 18.18 15.01
N VAL A 121 -0.28 18.69 15.11
CA VAL A 121 0.65 18.70 13.96
C VAL A 121 1.00 17.27 13.52
N LEU A 122 1.33 16.39 14.47
CA LEU A 122 1.63 14.97 14.19
C LEU A 122 0.45 14.24 13.55
N GLU A 123 -0.77 14.48 14.04
CA GLU A 123 -2.01 13.94 13.48
C GLU A 123 -2.24 14.47 12.05
N SER A 124 -2.01 15.77 11.80
CA SER A 124 -2.18 16.35 10.46
C SER A 124 -1.19 15.79 9.43
N GLU A 125 0.08 15.61 9.80
CA GLU A 125 1.08 15.02 8.91
C GLU A 125 0.81 13.52 8.68
N SER A 126 0.34 12.81 9.71
CA SER A 126 -0.10 11.41 9.58
C SER A 126 -1.30 11.29 8.64
N ALA A 127 -2.25 12.23 8.73
CA ALA A 127 -3.40 12.30 7.82
C ALA A 127 -2.97 12.64 6.38
N ALA A 128 -1.95 13.48 6.19
CA ALA A 128 -1.40 13.79 4.87
C ALA A 128 -0.81 12.53 4.18
N ALA A 129 -0.19 11.62 4.95
CA ALA A 129 0.23 10.31 4.45
C ALA A 129 -0.95 9.35 4.14
N GLY A 130 -2.17 9.73 4.52
CA GLY A 130 -3.40 8.99 4.21
C GLY A 130 -3.71 8.88 2.72
N ALA A 131 -3.26 9.84 1.90
CA ALA A 131 -3.39 9.78 0.44
C ALA A 131 -2.54 8.63 -0.15
N SER A 132 -1.28 8.52 0.32
CA SER A 132 -0.38 7.40 -0.03
C SER A 132 -0.96 6.05 0.38
N ARG A 133 -1.58 5.97 1.56
CA ARG A 133 -2.29 4.75 2.00
C ARG A 133 -3.47 4.40 1.08
N ALA A 134 -4.29 5.39 0.71
CA ALA A 134 -5.42 5.17 -0.18
C ALA A 134 -4.96 4.64 -1.55
N TRP A 135 -3.95 5.28 -2.13
CA TRP A 135 -3.35 4.84 -3.39
C TRP A 135 -2.80 3.40 -3.30
N LEU A 136 -2.04 3.06 -2.25
CA LEU A 136 -1.51 1.70 -2.09
C LEU A 136 -2.61 0.64 -1.99
N ARG A 137 -3.74 0.95 -1.34
CA ARG A 137 -4.90 0.02 -1.25
C ARG A 137 -5.54 -0.21 -2.60
N GLU A 138 -5.82 0.86 -3.34
CA GLU A 138 -6.38 0.80 -4.68
C GLU A 138 -5.45 0.03 -5.61
N HIS A 139 -4.16 0.39 -5.63
CA HIS A 139 -3.14 -0.26 -6.44
C HIS A 139 -2.97 -1.76 -6.11
N ALA A 140 -3.04 -2.14 -4.83
CA ALA A 140 -3.01 -3.55 -4.44
C ALA A 140 -4.24 -4.32 -4.96
N GLN A 141 -5.43 -3.71 -4.93
CA GLN A 141 -6.67 -4.31 -5.44
C GLN A 141 -6.65 -4.45 -6.97
N GLU A 142 -6.19 -3.43 -7.68
CA GLU A 142 -6.01 -3.46 -9.13
C GLU A 142 -5.04 -4.58 -9.55
N LEU A 143 -3.87 -4.65 -8.89
CA LEU A 143 -2.90 -5.69 -9.16
C LEU A 143 -3.44 -7.09 -8.85
N ALA A 144 -4.15 -7.27 -7.73
CA ALA A 144 -4.77 -8.55 -7.40
C ALA A 144 -5.79 -8.97 -8.46
N THR A 145 -6.70 -8.06 -8.83
CA THR A 145 -7.71 -8.29 -9.87
C THR A 145 -7.07 -8.66 -11.20
N LEU A 146 -6.02 -7.95 -11.61
CA LEU A 146 -5.29 -8.24 -12.84
C LEU A 146 -4.66 -9.64 -12.80
N ARG A 147 -4.06 -10.04 -11.67
CA ARG A 147 -3.46 -11.38 -11.53
C ARG A 147 -4.50 -12.48 -11.55
N GLU A 148 -5.64 -12.29 -10.90
CA GLU A 148 -6.77 -13.23 -10.94
C GLU A 148 -7.29 -13.43 -12.37
N GLN A 149 -7.49 -12.34 -13.11
CA GLN A 149 -7.91 -12.40 -14.52
C GLN A 149 -6.90 -13.15 -15.39
N GLN A 150 -5.60 -12.90 -15.19
CA GLN A 150 -4.52 -13.59 -15.90
C GLN A 150 -4.50 -15.10 -15.60
N LEU A 151 -4.71 -15.48 -14.35
CA LEU A 151 -4.80 -16.89 -13.95
C LEU A 151 -5.99 -17.59 -14.60
N ILE A 152 -7.18 -16.97 -14.55
CA ILE A 152 -8.39 -17.51 -15.20
C ILE A 152 -8.17 -17.70 -16.71
N ALA A 153 -7.56 -16.72 -17.38
CA ALA A 153 -7.26 -16.82 -18.80
C ALA A 153 -6.26 -17.96 -19.09
N ALA A 154 -5.20 -18.08 -18.30
CA ALA A 154 -4.20 -19.13 -18.44
C ALA A 154 -4.81 -20.53 -18.21
N GLU A 155 -5.65 -20.69 -17.19
CA GLU A 155 -6.36 -21.94 -16.90
C GLU A 155 -7.33 -22.32 -18.03
N THR A 156 -8.06 -21.34 -18.56
CA THR A 156 -8.99 -21.55 -19.66
C THR A 156 -8.27 -22.04 -20.91
N GLU A 157 -7.14 -21.41 -21.26
CA GLU A 157 -6.36 -21.82 -22.43
C GLU A 157 -5.70 -23.19 -22.23
N ALA A 158 -5.14 -23.45 -21.04
CA ALA A 158 -4.60 -24.77 -20.71
C ALA A 158 -5.67 -25.88 -20.84
N GLN A 159 -6.90 -25.61 -20.41
CA GLN A 159 -8.01 -26.54 -20.56
C GLN A 159 -8.43 -26.72 -22.02
N ARG A 160 -8.42 -25.66 -22.84
CA ARG A 160 -8.66 -25.75 -24.29
C ARG A 160 -7.63 -26.67 -24.96
N CYS A 161 -6.34 -26.42 -24.72
CA CYS A 161 -5.27 -27.25 -25.27
C CYS A 161 -5.43 -28.72 -24.87
N ARG A 162 -5.81 -28.98 -23.61
CA ARG A 162 -6.04 -30.36 -23.12
C ARG A 162 -7.16 -31.06 -23.91
N VAL A 163 -8.27 -30.37 -24.15
CA VAL A 163 -9.39 -30.94 -24.93
C VAL A 163 -8.97 -31.20 -26.38
N GLU A 164 -8.23 -30.29 -27.00
CA GLU A 164 -7.75 -30.44 -28.38
C GLU A 164 -6.78 -31.61 -28.54
N LEU A 165 -5.83 -31.77 -27.62
CA LEU A 165 -4.86 -32.89 -27.63
C LEU A 165 -5.53 -34.26 -27.45
N HIS A 166 -6.62 -34.33 -26.69
CA HIS A 166 -7.36 -35.58 -26.47
C HIS A 166 -8.48 -35.83 -27.49
N ARG A 167 -8.66 -34.94 -28.47
CA ARG A 167 -9.66 -35.12 -29.51
C ARG A 167 -9.19 -36.23 -30.47
N PRO A 168 -9.90 -37.37 -30.59
CA PRO A 168 -9.51 -38.43 -31.52
C PRO A 168 -9.51 -37.88 -32.96
N GLY A 169 -8.44 -38.16 -33.70
CA GLY A 169 -8.31 -37.77 -35.10
C GLY A 169 -9.47 -38.33 -35.94
N ALA A 170 -10.03 -37.50 -36.81
CA ALA A 170 -11.12 -37.90 -37.71
C ALA A 170 -10.70 -39.17 -38.48
N ARG A 171 -11.42 -40.27 -38.25
CA ARG A 171 -11.21 -41.53 -38.96
C ARG A 171 -11.52 -41.28 -40.44
N LYS A 172 -10.50 -41.32 -41.31
CA LYS A 172 -10.67 -41.19 -42.76
C LYS A 172 -11.57 -42.34 -43.28
N PRO A 173 -12.53 -42.06 -44.18
CA PRO A 173 -13.43 -43.07 -44.73
C PRO A 173 -12.68 -44.11 -45.58
#